data_AF-A0A1H7Q632-F1
#
_entry.id   AF-A0A1H7Q632-F1
#
_cell.length_a   1.000
_cell.length_b   1.000
_cell.length_c   1.000
_cell.angle_alpha   90.00
_cell.angle_beta   90.00
_cell.angle_gamma   90.00
#
_symmetry.space_group_name_H-M   'P 1'
#
loop_
_entity.id
_entity.type
_entity.pdbx_description
1 polymer ?
#
loop_
_entity_poly.entity_id
_entity_poly.type
_entity_poly.pdbx_seq_one_letter_code
_entity_poly.pdbx_strand_id
1 'polypeptide(L)'
;MEQKEFEFKAFIIENYYKMWLIFAVLLLVIIVVPGFLLADYFLPENTANTSLISQLLVLAMIGIPLMILLFTIINGIFFKKLHISLGKGIKIKRNKKVLYQLNKDEITKIIIKSNDDKTLQNRFRTLEINTNQDKKIKIISRDKNQEGVFNDFLKSYILYYNLNKDHAQKVSINTLGDYKLIFDLKN
;
A
#
# COMPACT_ATOMS: atom_id res chain seq x y z
N MET A 1 13.39 -1.45 -26.83
CA MET A 1 13.83 -1.93 -25.50
C MET A 1 13.44 -3.39 -25.38
N GLU A 2 14.35 -4.28 -24.96
CA GLU A 2 14.02 -5.68 -24.67
C GLU A 2 13.01 -5.76 -23.53
N GLN A 3 12.13 -6.77 -23.57
CA GLN A 3 11.11 -6.98 -22.55
C GLN A 3 11.80 -7.28 -21.21
N LYS A 4 11.46 -6.49 -20.17
CA LYS A 4 11.94 -6.72 -18.81
C LYS A 4 10.81 -7.22 -17.92
N GLU A 5 11.10 -8.22 -17.10
CA GLU A 5 10.13 -8.81 -16.18
C GLU A 5 10.60 -8.66 -14.74
N PHE A 6 9.64 -8.35 -13.86
CA PHE A 6 9.87 -8.13 -12.44
C PHE A 6 8.85 -8.89 -11.64
N GLU A 7 9.30 -9.44 -10.51
CA GLU A 7 8.44 -10.17 -9.60
C GLU A 7 8.70 -9.72 -8.17
N PHE A 8 7.69 -9.14 -7.54
CA PHE A 8 7.80 -8.62 -6.18
C PHE A 8 6.46 -8.54 -5.46
N LYS A 9 6.47 -8.50 -4.12
CA LYS A 9 5.28 -8.27 -3.30
C LYS A 9 4.94 -6.78 -3.27
N ALA A 10 3.72 -6.44 -3.65
CA ALA A 10 3.23 -5.08 -3.62
C ALA A 10 1.72 -5.01 -3.43
N PHE A 11 1.25 -3.84 -2.98
CA PHE A 11 -0.15 -3.45 -2.95
C PHE A 11 -0.51 -2.72 -4.23
N ILE A 12 -1.66 -3.06 -4.83
CA ILE A 12 -2.31 -2.20 -5.82
C ILE A 12 -3.48 -1.48 -5.13
N ILE A 13 -3.40 -0.15 -5.04
CA ILE A 13 -4.20 0.69 -4.14
C ILE A 13 -5.60 1.03 -4.64
N GLU A 14 -6.05 0.54 -5.80
CA GLU A 14 -7.44 0.74 -6.25
C GLU A 14 -8.49 0.38 -5.16
N ASN A 15 -8.12 -0.49 -4.22
CA ASN A 15 -8.95 -0.89 -3.10
C ASN A 15 -8.38 -0.51 -1.72
N TYR A 16 -7.46 0.45 -1.59
CA TYR A 16 -6.89 0.82 -0.27
C TYR A 16 -7.96 1.29 0.71
N TYR A 17 -8.89 2.15 0.26
CA TYR A 17 -10.03 2.55 1.07
C TYR A 17 -10.96 1.37 1.38
N LYS A 18 -11.13 0.43 0.45
CA LYS A 18 -11.90 -0.80 0.71
C LYS A 18 -11.20 -1.71 1.72
N MET A 19 -9.87 -1.81 1.70
CA MET A 19 -9.09 -2.57 2.67
C MET A 19 -9.26 -1.99 4.07
N TRP A 20 -9.12 -0.66 4.22
CA TRP A 20 -9.34 0.00 5.51
C TRP A 20 -10.79 -0.05 5.96
N LEU A 21 -11.74 0.06 5.03
CA LEU A 21 -13.16 -0.11 5.33
C LEU A 21 -13.46 -1.53 5.82
N ILE A 22 -12.95 -2.56 5.12
CA ILE A 22 -13.06 -3.96 5.55
C ILE A 22 -12.40 -4.16 6.91
N PHE A 23 -11.22 -3.58 7.14
CA PHE A 23 -10.55 -3.61 8.44
C PHE A 23 -11.40 -2.97 9.53
N ALA A 24 -11.96 -1.77 9.29
CA ALA A 24 -12.79 -1.06 10.26
C ALA A 24 -14.10 -1.80 10.56
N VAL A 25 -14.75 -2.36 9.55
CA VAL A 25 -15.98 -3.15 9.71
C VAL A 25 -15.68 -4.42 10.52
N LEU A 26 -14.62 -5.16 10.17
CA LEU A 26 -14.25 -6.38 10.88
C LEU A 26 -13.76 -6.09 12.31
N LEU A 27 -13.06 -4.98 12.53
CA LEU A 27 -12.69 -4.49 13.86
C LEU A 27 -13.95 -4.30 14.72
N LEU A 28 -14.95 -3.60 14.19
CA LEU A 28 -16.19 -3.34 14.92
C LEU A 28 -16.96 -4.64 15.20
N VAL A 29 -17.09 -5.53 14.22
CA VAL A 29 -17.90 -6.76 14.32
C VAL A 29 -17.23 -7.84 15.17
N ILE A 30 -15.90 -7.99 15.11
CA ILE A 30 -15.18 -9.09 15.76
C ILE A 30 -14.63 -8.69 17.12
N ILE A 31 -14.25 -7.41 17.29
CA ILE A 31 -13.56 -6.96 18.51
C ILE A 31 -14.49 -6.11 19.36
N VAL A 32 -15.11 -5.07 18.79
CA VAL A 32 -15.87 -4.09 19.57
C VAL A 32 -17.21 -4.68 20.03
N VAL A 33 -18.03 -5.23 19.14
CA VAL A 33 -19.36 -5.77 19.50
C VAL A 33 -19.26 -6.96 20.47
N PRO A 34 -18.44 -8.00 20.21
CA PRO A 34 -18.25 -9.08 21.18
C PRO A 34 -17.58 -8.60 22.46
N GLY A 35 -16.67 -7.63 22.39
CA GLY A 35 -16.06 -7.01 23.55
C GLY A 35 -17.07 -6.34 24.48
N PHE A 36 -18.05 -5.61 23.92
CA PHE A 36 -19.17 -5.04 24.69
C PHE A 36 -20.09 -6.12 25.27
N LEU A 37 -20.48 -7.13 24.47
CA LEU A 37 -21.33 -8.22 24.95
C LEU A 37 -20.67 -9.05 26.06
N LEU A 38 -19.36 -9.29 25.96
CA LEU A 38 -18.58 -9.97 26.99
C LEU A 38 -18.38 -9.08 28.22
N ALA A 39 -18.18 -7.77 28.04
CA ALA A 39 -18.12 -6.83 29.15
C ALA A 39 -19.46 -6.84 29.91
N ASP A 40 -20.59 -6.71 29.23
CA ASP A 40 -21.91 -6.76 29.87
C ASP A 40 -22.21 -8.12 30.53
N TYR A 41 -21.69 -9.23 29.98
CA TYR A 41 -21.88 -10.57 30.55
C TYR A 41 -20.97 -10.86 31.76
N PHE A 42 -19.72 -10.42 31.73
CA PHE A 42 -18.73 -10.71 32.78
C PHE A 42 -18.64 -9.62 33.86
N LEU A 43 -19.18 -8.43 33.62
CA LEU A 43 -19.23 -7.35 34.60
C LEU A 43 -20.57 -7.43 35.36
N PRO A 44 -20.58 -7.77 36.66
CA PRO A 44 -21.81 -7.80 37.45
C PRO A 44 -22.44 -6.41 37.56
N GLU A 45 -23.77 -6.32 37.72
CA GLU A 45 -24.56 -5.07 37.78
C GLU A 45 -24.07 -4.04 38.84
N ASN A 46 -23.16 -4.42 39.74
CA ASN A 46 -22.59 -3.60 40.82
C ASN A 46 -21.15 -3.12 40.56
N THR A 47 -20.84 -2.71 39.33
CA THR A 47 -19.49 -2.28 38.90
C THR A 47 -19.10 -0.84 39.24
N ALA A 48 -19.90 -0.13 40.04
CA ALA A 48 -19.63 1.25 40.46
C ALA A 48 -18.26 1.45 41.13
N ASN A 49 -17.63 0.38 41.67
CA ASN A 49 -16.34 0.44 42.36
C ASN A 49 -15.18 -0.29 41.65
N THR A 50 -15.38 -0.85 40.45
CA THR A 50 -14.27 -1.42 39.67
C THR A 50 -13.49 -0.32 38.97
N SER A 51 -12.17 -0.28 39.20
CA SER A 51 -11.29 0.70 38.53
C SER A 51 -11.40 0.59 37.02
N LEU A 52 -11.73 1.70 36.36
CA LEU A 52 -11.83 1.84 34.91
C LEU A 52 -10.52 1.41 34.20
N ILE A 53 -9.39 1.53 34.90
CA ILE A 53 -8.07 1.09 34.42
C ILE A 53 -7.99 -0.45 34.32
N SER A 54 -8.53 -1.18 35.30
CA SER A 54 -8.50 -2.64 35.31
C SER A 54 -9.33 -3.25 34.18
N GLN A 55 -10.48 -2.64 33.88
CA GLN A 55 -11.33 -3.04 32.75
C GLN A 55 -10.66 -2.75 31.40
N LEU A 56 -10.03 -1.58 31.26
CA LEU A 56 -9.25 -1.23 30.06
C LEU A 56 -8.06 -2.17 29.83
N LEU A 57 -7.38 -2.61 30.90
CA LEU A 57 -6.26 -3.55 30.80
C LEU A 57 -6.69 -4.92 30.27
N VAL A 58 -7.80 -5.45 30.77
CA VAL A 58 -8.35 -6.72 30.29
C VAL A 58 -8.78 -6.60 28.82
N LEU A 59 -9.45 -5.50 28.47
CA LEU A 59 -9.86 -5.23 27.10
C LEU A 59 -8.65 -5.09 26.15
N ALA A 60 -7.56 -4.46 26.61
CA ALA A 60 -6.32 -4.32 25.85
C ALA A 60 -5.60 -5.67 25.67
N MET A 61 -5.55 -6.52 26.70
CA MET A 61 -4.90 -7.84 26.62
C MET A 61 -5.54 -8.77 25.60
N ILE A 62 -6.85 -8.66 25.38
CA ILE A 62 -7.57 -9.49 24.39
C ILE A 62 -7.66 -8.76 23.03
N GLY A 63 -8.01 -7.47 23.06
CA GLY A 63 -8.25 -6.67 21.86
C GLY A 63 -7.00 -6.42 21.04
N ILE A 64 -5.84 -6.15 21.67
CA ILE A 64 -4.60 -5.84 20.94
C ILE A 64 -4.11 -7.04 20.11
N PRO A 65 -3.97 -8.26 20.68
CA PRO A 65 -3.59 -9.43 19.87
C PRO A 65 -4.56 -9.71 18.72
N LEU A 66 -5.87 -9.56 18.95
CA LEU A 66 -6.86 -9.77 17.90
C LEU A 66 -6.76 -8.72 16.79
N MET A 67 -6.53 -7.46 17.15
CA MET A 67 -6.26 -6.39 16.18
C MET A 67 -5.02 -6.66 15.35
N ILE A 68 -3.92 -7.10 15.99
CA ILE A 68 -2.67 -7.43 15.30
C ILE A 68 -2.89 -8.59 14.34
N LEU A 69 -3.59 -9.63 14.76
CA LEU A 69 -3.91 -10.79 13.92
C LEU A 69 -4.78 -10.38 12.72
N LEU A 70 -5.87 -9.64 12.97
CA LEU A 70 -6.76 -9.14 11.92
C LEU A 70 -6.02 -8.26 10.92
N PHE A 71 -5.17 -7.35 11.41
CA PHE A 71 -4.33 -6.50 10.57
C PHE A 71 -3.37 -7.32 9.72
N THR A 72 -2.76 -8.36 10.29
CA THR A 72 -1.82 -9.25 9.58
C THR A 72 -2.54 -10.02 8.47
N ILE A 73 -3.72 -10.58 8.75
CA ILE A 73 -4.53 -11.32 7.77
C ILE A 73 -4.94 -10.40 6.62
N ILE A 74 -5.48 -9.22 6.93
CA ILE A 74 -5.91 -8.25 5.91
C ILE A 74 -4.71 -7.82 5.08
N ASN A 75 -3.59 -7.45 5.69
CA ASN A 75 -2.39 -7.13 4.90
C ASN A 75 -1.93 -8.30 4.04
N GLY A 76 -1.95 -9.54 4.51
CA GLY A 76 -1.62 -10.71 3.68
C GLY A 76 -2.55 -10.92 2.48
N ILE A 77 -3.83 -10.56 2.60
CA ILE A 77 -4.80 -10.64 1.51
C ILE A 77 -4.53 -9.56 0.45
N PHE A 78 -4.15 -8.35 0.86
CA PHE A 78 -3.94 -7.25 -0.07
C PHE A 78 -2.50 -7.14 -0.58
N PHE A 79 -1.52 -7.60 0.20
CA PHE A 79 -0.10 -7.64 -0.13
C PHE A 79 0.24 -8.95 -0.82
N LYS A 80 0.11 -8.97 -2.14
CA LYS A 80 0.35 -10.18 -2.92
C LYS A 80 1.53 -10.01 -3.86
N LYS A 81 2.08 -11.15 -4.29
CA LYS A 81 3.10 -11.21 -5.33
C LYS A 81 2.52 -10.71 -6.64
N LEU A 82 3.19 -9.75 -7.26
CA LEU A 82 2.87 -9.21 -8.58
C LEU A 82 3.98 -9.61 -9.55
N HIS A 83 3.58 -9.89 -10.78
CA HIS A 83 4.51 -10.02 -11.90
C HIS A 83 4.24 -8.86 -12.86
N ILE A 84 5.25 -8.05 -13.14
CA ILE A 84 5.14 -6.91 -14.04
C ILE A 84 6.09 -7.11 -15.21
N SER A 85 5.56 -6.96 -16.42
CA SER A 85 6.34 -6.96 -17.66
C SER A 85 6.30 -5.57 -18.30
N LEU A 86 7.47 -5.07 -18.66
CA LEU A 86 7.70 -3.83 -19.40
C LEU A 86 8.23 -4.18 -20.80
N GLY A 87 7.41 -4.01 -21.83
CA GLY A 87 7.74 -4.35 -23.22
C GLY A 87 6.96 -3.51 -24.21
N LYS A 88 6.24 -4.12 -25.16
CA LYS A 88 5.32 -3.37 -26.06
C LYS A 88 4.25 -2.58 -25.30
N GLY A 89 3.91 -3.01 -24.08
CA GLY A 89 3.12 -2.28 -23.12
C GLY A 89 3.50 -2.71 -21.70
N ILE A 90 2.72 -2.26 -20.72
CA ILE A 90 2.88 -2.65 -19.31
C ILE A 90 1.83 -3.69 -18.98
N LYS A 91 2.27 -4.86 -18.54
CA LYS A 91 1.36 -5.93 -18.11
C LYS A 91 1.60 -6.24 -16.64
N ILE A 92 0.54 -6.12 -15.83
CA ILE A 92 0.57 -6.40 -14.40
C ILE A 92 -0.30 -7.64 -14.15
N LYS A 93 0.31 -8.70 -13.63
CA LYS A 93 -0.34 -9.96 -13.29
C LYS A 93 -0.24 -10.26 -11.81
N ARG A 94 -1.18 -11.04 -11.33
CA ARG A 94 -1.14 -11.71 -10.03
C ARG A 94 -1.46 -13.19 -10.25
N ASN A 95 -0.48 -14.04 -9.97
CA ASN A 95 -0.52 -15.45 -10.38
C ASN A 95 -0.83 -15.54 -11.88
N LYS A 96 -1.84 -16.33 -12.28
CA LYS A 96 -2.28 -16.47 -13.67
C LYS A 96 -3.22 -15.36 -14.16
N LYS A 97 -3.74 -14.49 -13.27
CA LYS A 97 -4.71 -13.45 -13.62
C LYS A 97 -4.02 -12.16 -14.07
N VAL A 98 -4.37 -11.65 -15.24
CA VAL A 98 -3.98 -10.30 -15.69
C VAL A 98 -4.87 -9.30 -14.96
N LEU A 99 -4.26 -8.36 -14.24
CA LEU A 99 -4.98 -7.30 -13.53
C LEU A 99 -5.08 -6.06 -14.41
N TYR A 100 -3.96 -5.67 -15.04
CA TYR A 100 -3.88 -4.53 -15.93
C TYR A 100 -3.03 -4.86 -17.15
N GLN A 101 -3.41 -4.27 -18.27
CA GLN A 101 -2.64 -4.23 -19.49
C GLN A 101 -2.80 -2.82 -20.06
N LEU A 102 -1.71 -2.05 -20.07
CA LEU A 102 -1.70 -0.64 -20.44
C LEU A 102 -0.78 -0.46 -21.64
N ASN A 103 -1.21 0.34 -22.61
CA ASN A 103 -0.33 0.82 -23.65
C ASN A 103 0.44 2.05 -23.15
N LYS A 104 1.65 2.25 -23.70
CA LYS A 104 2.51 3.36 -23.31
C LYS A 104 1.81 4.71 -23.53
N ASP A 105 1.12 4.83 -24.66
CA ASP A 105 0.48 6.07 -25.12
C ASP A 105 -0.83 6.38 -24.37
N GLU A 106 -1.35 5.44 -23.57
CA GLU A 106 -2.53 5.68 -22.74
C GLU A 106 -2.18 6.42 -21.44
N ILE A 107 -0.90 6.43 -21.06
CA ILE A 107 -0.46 6.97 -19.77
C ILE A 107 -0.14 8.45 -19.93
N THR A 108 -0.82 9.28 -19.16
CA THR A 108 -0.73 10.75 -19.23
C THR A 108 0.11 11.33 -18.10
N LYS A 109 0.23 10.60 -16.99
CA LYS A 109 0.98 11.06 -15.81
C LYS A 109 1.59 9.91 -15.06
N ILE A 110 2.84 10.08 -14.66
CA ILE A 110 3.58 9.14 -13.83
C ILE A 110 4.02 9.90 -12.57
N ILE A 111 3.78 9.31 -11.40
CA ILE A 111 4.22 9.85 -10.12
C ILE A 111 5.06 8.81 -9.41
N ILE A 112 6.30 9.17 -9.09
CA ILE A 112 7.22 8.31 -8.33
C ILE A 112 7.49 8.99 -6.99
N LYS A 113 7.20 8.28 -5.90
CA LYS A 113 7.56 8.74 -4.56
C LYS A 113 8.99 8.30 -4.26
N SER A 114 9.84 9.25 -3.86
CA SER A 114 11.25 9.03 -3.59
C SER A 114 11.68 9.79 -2.32
N ASN A 115 12.90 9.55 -1.86
CA ASN A 115 13.50 10.22 -0.71
C ASN A 115 14.98 10.53 -1.07
N ASP A 116 15.46 11.71 -0.69
CA ASP A 116 16.82 12.18 -0.99
C ASP A 116 17.86 11.63 0.00
N ASP A 117 17.42 11.16 1.16
CA ASP A 117 18.29 10.56 2.16
C ASP A 117 18.75 9.16 1.72
N LYS A 118 20.02 9.08 1.33
CA LYS A 118 20.69 7.83 0.92
C LYS A 118 20.97 6.89 2.10
N THR A 119 20.92 7.39 3.33
CA THR A 119 21.14 6.61 4.57
C THR A 119 19.85 5.95 5.04
N LEU A 120 18.70 6.60 4.77
CA LEU A 120 17.38 6.00 4.89
C LEU A 120 17.10 5.09 3.68
N GLN A 121 17.77 3.93 3.64
CA GLN A 121 17.12 2.75 3.05
C GLN A 121 15.74 2.66 3.72
N ASN A 122 14.65 2.65 2.95
CA ASN A 122 13.24 2.80 3.37
C ASN A 122 12.64 4.23 3.37
N ARG A 123 11.70 4.45 2.44
CA ARG A 123 10.28 4.73 2.77
C ARG A 123 9.38 4.65 1.52
N PHE A 124 8.37 3.79 1.59
CA PHE A 124 7.22 3.66 0.68
C PHE A 124 7.45 4.02 -0.79
N ARG A 125 8.14 3.13 -1.50
CA ARG A 125 8.35 3.28 -2.93
C ARG A 125 7.03 3.03 -3.63
N THR A 126 6.53 4.12 -4.21
CA THR A 126 5.21 4.19 -4.80
C THR A 126 5.38 4.56 -6.25
N LEU A 127 4.81 3.77 -7.13
CA LEU A 127 4.56 4.16 -8.51
C LEU A 127 3.06 4.43 -8.63
N GLU A 128 2.71 5.61 -9.12
CA GLU A 128 1.35 5.94 -9.49
C GLU A 128 1.31 6.29 -10.97
N ILE A 129 0.35 5.71 -11.67
CA ILE A 129 0.17 5.77 -13.12
C ILE A 129 -1.25 6.26 -13.34
N ASN A 130 -1.40 7.38 -14.05
CA ASN A 130 -2.69 7.85 -14.51
C ASN A 130 -2.77 7.68 -16.02
N THR A 131 -3.97 7.31 -16.47
CA THR A 131 -4.27 7.09 -17.88
C THR A 131 -5.24 8.14 -18.40
N ASN A 132 -5.37 8.24 -19.72
CA ASN A 132 -6.34 9.07 -20.42
C ASN A 132 -7.82 8.73 -20.08
N GLN A 133 -8.11 7.55 -19.55
CA GLN A 133 -9.46 7.11 -19.14
C GLN A 133 -9.77 7.42 -17.67
N ASP A 134 -9.06 8.37 -17.05
CA ASP A 134 -9.10 8.67 -15.60
C ASP A 134 -8.85 7.45 -14.68
N LYS A 135 -8.33 6.33 -15.23
CA LYS A 135 -7.91 5.20 -14.40
C LYS A 135 -6.57 5.53 -13.75
N LYS A 136 -6.51 5.26 -12.45
CA LYS A 136 -5.34 5.50 -11.61
C LYS A 136 -4.89 4.20 -10.96
N ILE A 137 -3.69 3.77 -11.32
CA ILE A 137 -3.07 2.57 -10.77
C ILE A 137 -1.96 3.02 -9.85
N LYS A 138 -2.01 2.57 -8.60
CA LYS A 138 -0.99 2.90 -7.60
C LYS A 138 -0.42 1.64 -6.99
N ILE A 139 0.88 1.42 -7.22
CA ILE A 139 1.64 0.27 -6.78
C ILE A 139 2.53 0.71 -5.62
N ILE A 140 2.40 0.05 -4.46
CA ILE A 140 3.26 0.28 -3.30
C ILE A 140 3.95 -1.02 -2.90
N SER A 141 5.28 -1.02 -2.91
CA SER A 141 6.05 -2.07 -2.24
C SER A 141 6.51 -1.61 -0.85
N ARG A 142 6.33 -2.49 0.14
CA ARG A 142 6.78 -2.32 1.53
C ARG A 142 7.67 -3.46 2.00
N ASP A 143 8.04 -4.37 1.09
CA ASP A 143 8.86 -5.53 1.43
C ASP A 143 10.34 -5.13 1.44
N LYS A 144 10.93 -5.09 2.64
CA LYS A 144 12.36 -4.79 2.83
C LYS A 144 13.26 -5.80 2.10
N ASN A 145 12.84 -7.07 2.03
CA ASN A 145 13.64 -8.12 1.42
C ASN A 145 13.60 -8.09 -0.10
N GLN A 146 12.63 -7.36 -0.69
CA GLN A 146 12.49 -7.18 -2.15
C GLN A 146 12.66 -5.72 -2.56
N GLU A 147 13.29 -4.93 -1.69
CA GLU A 147 13.54 -3.52 -1.90
C GLU A 147 14.41 -3.32 -3.17
N GLY A 148 15.50 -4.07 -3.33
CA GLY A 148 16.35 -4.01 -4.53
C GLY A 148 15.56 -4.22 -5.83
N VAL A 149 14.76 -5.29 -5.89
CA VAL A 149 13.95 -5.65 -7.06
C VAL A 149 12.94 -4.54 -7.40
N PHE A 150 12.27 -3.96 -6.42
CA PHE A 150 11.33 -2.86 -6.68
C PHE A 150 12.04 -1.60 -7.17
N ASN A 151 13.26 -1.33 -6.69
CA ASN A 151 14.06 -0.23 -7.21
C ASN A 151 14.47 -0.43 -8.66
N ASP A 152 14.90 -1.64 -9.01
CA ASP A 152 15.30 -1.97 -10.37
C ASP A 152 14.11 -1.92 -11.33
N PHE A 153 12.92 -2.29 -10.84
CA PHE A 153 11.66 -2.02 -11.52
C PHE A 153 11.44 -0.53 -11.76
N LEU A 154 11.52 0.33 -10.74
CA LEU A 154 11.33 1.77 -10.90
C LEU A 154 12.36 2.40 -11.85
N LYS A 155 13.64 2.00 -11.76
CA LYS A 155 14.70 2.45 -12.68
C LYS A 155 14.39 2.02 -14.12
N SER A 156 13.97 0.78 -14.32
CA SER A 156 13.60 0.27 -15.63
C SER A 156 12.34 0.96 -16.17
N TYR A 157 11.41 1.34 -15.30
CA TYR A 157 10.22 2.11 -15.65
C TYR A 157 10.57 3.55 -16.09
N ILE A 158 11.48 4.21 -15.37
CA ILE A 158 12.03 5.53 -15.74
C ILE A 158 12.68 5.46 -17.13
N LEU A 159 13.53 4.46 -17.38
CA LEU A 159 14.18 4.26 -18.68
C LEU A 159 13.17 3.95 -19.79
N TYR A 160 12.17 3.12 -19.50
CA TYR A 160 11.13 2.75 -20.46
C TYR A 160 10.37 3.96 -21.03
N TYR A 161 10.16 4.99 -20.20
CA TYR A 161 9.53 6.25 -20.59
C TYR A 161 10.52 7.38 -20.94
N ASN A 162 11.82 7.13 -20.89
CA ASN A 162 12.86 8.16 -21.02
C ASN A 162 12.61 9.37 -20.08
N LEU A 163 12.18 9.11 -18.85
CA LEU A 163 11.85 10.17 -17.90
C LEU A 163 13.11 10.88 -17.41
N ASN A 164 13.22 12.17 -17.68
CA ASN A 164 14.27 13.00 -17.09
C ASN A 164 13.81 13.57 -15.75
N LYS A 165 14.53 13.24 -14.67
CA LYS A 165 14.26 13.74 -13.32
C LYS A 165 14.29 15.26 -13.22
N ASP A 166 15.13 15.92 -14.03
CA ASP A 166 15.27 17.38 -14.01
C ASP A 166 14.04 18.09 -14.59
N HIS A 167 13.27 17.39 -15.42
CA HIS A 167 12.01 17.88 -15.98
C HIS A 167 10.79 17.47 -15.16
N ALA A 168 10.99 16.73 -14.06
CA ALA A 168 9.90 16.34 -13.18
C ALA A 168 9.52 17.50 -12.25
N GLN A 169 8.23 17.69 -12.02
CA GLN A 169 7.79 18.53 -10.91
C GLN A 169 8.12 17.79 -9.60
N LYS A 170 9.00 18.39 -8.79
CA LYS A 170 9.38 17.89 -7.47
C LYS A 170 8.48 18.51 -6.40
N VAL A 171 7.74 17.68 -5.66
CA VAL A 171 6.86 18.13 -4.57
C VAL A 171 7.33 17.51 -3.26
N SER A 172 7.76 18.33 -2.31
CA SER A 172 8.13 17.88 -0.96
C SER A 172 6.89 17.39 -0.20
N ILE A 173 7.05 16.31 0.55
CA ILE A 173 5.97 15.66 1.33
C ILE A 173 6.17 15.89 2.82
N ASN A 174 7.42 15.94 3.27
CA ASN A 174 7.76 16.22 4.66
C ASN A 174 9.13 16.87 4.77
N THR A 175 9.43 17.33 5.97
CA THR A 175 10.73 17.93 6.34
C THR A 175 11.87 16.91 6.39
N LEU A 176 11.57 15.61 6.31
CA LEU A 176 12.53 14.50 6.34
C LEU A 176 13.06 14.12 4.95
N GLY A 177 12.78 14.92 3.92
CA GLY A 177 13.31 14.71 2.57
C GLY A 177 12.51 13.74 1.70
N ASP A 178 11.31 13.30 2.10
CA ASP A 178 10.41 12.59 1.19
C ASP A 178 9.84 13.55 0.14
N TYR A 179 9.86 13.17 -1.13
CA TYR A 179 9.26 13.94 -2.22
C TYR A 179 8.55 13.05 -3.26
N LYS A 180 7.71 13.67 -4.08
CA LYS A 180 7.14 13.08 -5.30
C LYS A 180 7.81 13.71 -6.50
N LEU A 181 8.22 12.89 -7.46
CA LEU A 181 8.50 13.31 -8.82
C LEU A 181 7.25 13.07 -9.64
N ILE A 182 6.70 14.15 -10.20
CA ILE A 182 5.53 14.12 -11.06
C ILE A 182 6.01 14.39 -12.49
N PHE A 183 5.71 13.46 -13.37
CA PHE A 183 6.00 13.54 -14.79
C PHE A 183 4.68 13.62 -15.54
N ASP A 184 4.38 14.78 -16.10
CA ASP A 184 3.31 14.95 -17.07
C ASP A 184 3.82 14.49 -18.43
N LEU A 185 3.20 13.44 -18.97
CA LEU A 185 3.52 12.94 -20.29
C LEU A 185 2.68 13.73 -21.30
N LYS A 186 3.37 14.49 -22.14
CA LYS A 186 2.75 15.03 -23.36
C LYS A 186 2.61 13.87 -24.32
N ASN A 187 1.39 13.37 -24.48
CA ASN A 187 1.04 12.50 -25.59
C ASN A 187 0.87 13.34 -26.86
#